data_AF-A0AA37PCR1-F1
#
_entry.id   AF-A0AA37PCR1-F1
#
_cell.length_a   1.000
_cell.length_b   1.000
_cell.length_c   1.000
_cell.angle_alpha   90.00
_cell.angle_beta   90.00
_cell.angle_gamma   90.00
#
_symmetry.space_group_name_H-M   'P 1'
#
loop_
_entity.id
_entity.type
_entity.pdbx_description
1 polymer ?
#
loop_
_entity_poly.entity_id
_entity_poly.type
_entity_poly.pdbx_seq_one_letter_code
_entity_poly.pdbx_strand_id
1 'polypeptide(L)' 'MPRKDGYQACREIRQWEREKGFKKLPIIALSANVMSDVQDKCVAAGFSDYVTKPVDFIDLSRAMSKFF' A
#
# COMPACT_ATOMS: atom_id res chain seq x y z
N MET A 1 -12.09 -4.12 4.86
CA MET A 1 -11.69 -5.47 5.30
C MET A 1 -12.27 -5.70 6.68
N PRO A 2 -13.09 -6.75 6.90
CA PRO A 2 -13.86 -6.90 8.14
C PRO A 2 -13.08 -7.47 9.33
N ARG A 3 -11.93 -8.11 9.12
CA ARG A 3 -11.14 -8.78 10.18
C ARG A 3 -9.77 -8.16 10.47
N LYS A 4 -9.18 -7.48 9.48
CA LYS A 4 -7.83 -6.92 9.55
C LYS A 4 -7.78 -5.65 8.71
N ASP A 5 -7.15 -4.60 9.19
CA ASP A 5 -6.98 -3.38 8.38
C ASP A 5 -5.82 -3.53 7.38
N GLY A 6 -5.80 -2.68 6.36
CA GLY A 6 -4.75 -2.72 5.33
C GLY A 6 -3.36 -2.39 5.87
N TYR A 7 -3.26 -1.56 6.90
CA TYR A 7 -1.98 -1.16 7.49
C TYR A 7 -1.33 -2.32 8.25
N GLN A 8 -2.11 -3.07 9.03
CA GLN A 8 -1.67 -4.26 9.73
C GLN A 8 -1.23 -5.33 8.72
N ALA A 9 -2.02 -5.56 7.66
CA ALA A 9 -1.63 -6.48 6.60
C ALA A 9 -0.30 -6.07 5.94
N CYS A 10 -0.11 -4.77 5.65
CA CYS A 10 1.14 -4.27 5.07
C CYS A 10 2.33 -4.50 6.01
N ARG A 11 2.19 -4.18 7.30
CA ARG A 11 3.25 -4.40 8.30
C ARG A 11 3.65 -5.87 8.42
N GLU A 12 2.68 -6.78 8.44
CA GLU A 12 2.93 -8.22 8.48
C GLU A 12 3.66 -8.72 7.22
N ILE A 13 3.28 -8.23 6.03
CA ILE A 13 3.99 -8.55 4.79
C ILE A 13 5.43 -8.04 4.85
N ARG A 14 5.67 -6.80 5.32
CA ARG A 14 7.03 -6.26 5.47
C ARG A 14 7.87 -7.03 6.48
N GLN A 15 7.25 -7.50 7.56
CA GLN A 15 7.92 -8.36 8.52
C GLN A 15 8.31 -9.70 7.87
N TRP A 16 7.36 -10.35 7.21
CA TRP A 16 7.60 -11.61 6.51
C TRP A 16 8.68 -11.50 5.43
N GLU A 17 8.70 -10.41 4.66
CA GLU A 17 9.75 -10.13 3.67
C GLU A 17 11.13 -10.06 4.33
N ARG A 18 11.26 -9.35 5.46
CA ARG A 18 12.53 -9.23 6.20
C ARG A 18 12.97 -10.58 6.78
N GLU A 19 12.06 -11.34 7.37
CA GLU A 19 12.35 -12.64 7.97
C GLU A 19 12.79 -13.68 6.94
N LYS A 20 12.24 -13.61 5.72
CA LYS A 20 12.57 -14.54 4.63
C LYS A 20 13.68 -14.03 3.71
N GLY A 21 14.17 -12.80 3.91
CA GLY A 21 15.16 -12.18 3.03
C GLY A 21 14.64 -11.87 1.62
N PHE A 22 13.33 -11.68 1.46
CA PHE A 22 12.75 -11.27 0.19
C PHE A 22 12.98 -9.78 -0.07
N LYS A 23 13.08 -9.43 -1.35
CA LYS A 23 13.03 -8.02 -1.77
C LYS A 23 11.65 -7.45 -1.47
N LYS A 24 11.61 -6.17 -1.12
CA LYS A 24 10.39 -5.43 -0.82
C LYS A 24 9.47 -5.45 -2.05
N LEU A 25 8.31 -6.10 -1.96
CA LEU A 25 7.31 -6.13 -3.03
C LEU A 25 6.54 -4.81 -3.09
N PRO A 26 6.12 -4.35 -4.28
CA PRO A 26 5.22 -3.22 -4.39
C PRO A 26 3.89 -3.50 -3.68
N ILE A 27 3.50 -2.64 -2.72
CA ILE A 27 2.18 -2.70 -2.08
C ILE A 27 1.51 -1.35 -2.29
N ILE A 28 0.42 -1.33 -3.04
CA ILE A 28 -0.35 -0.11 -3.35
C ILE A 28 -1.61 -0.09 -2.48
N ALA A 29 -1.76 0.96 -1.66
CA ALA A 29 -2.95 1.15 -0.85
C ALA A 29 -4.14 1.62 -1.70
N LEU A 30 -5.35 1.15 -1.40
CA LEU A 30 -6.59 1.70 -1.96
C LEU A 30 -7.35 2.46 -0.86
N SER A 31 -7.23 3.78 -0.84
CA SER A 31 -7.82 4.63 0.21
C SER A 31 -9.17 5.21 -0.21
N ALA A 32 -10.12 5.31 0.73
CA ALA A 32 -11.38 6.02 0.51
C ALA A 32 -11.28 7.54 0.70
N ASN A 33 -10.15 8.05 1.21
CA ASN A 33 -9.99 9.47 1.56
C ASN A 33 -8.55 9.97 1.28
N VAL A 34 -8.42 11.23 0.86
CA VAL A 34 -7.15 11.88 0.45
C VAL A 34 -6.63 12.84 1.53
N MET A 35 -6.71 12.43 2.79
CA MET A 35 -6.19 13.26 3.88
C MET A 35 -4.71 12.99 4.08
N SER A 36 -3.94 14.05 4.33
CA SER A 36 -2.50 14.02 4.61
C SER A 36 -2.13 12.96 5.66
N ASP A 37 -2.97 12.81 6.70
CA ASP A 37 -2.77 11.83 7.76
C ASP A 37 -2.78 10.37 7.27
N VAL A 38 -3.46 10.10 6.15
CA VAL A 38 -3.49 8.77 5.52
C VAL A 38 -2.15 8.49 4.83
N GLN A 39 -1.53 9.50 4.23
CA GLN A 39 -0.24 9.36 3.57
C GLN A 39 0.84 8.97 4.58
N ASP A 40 0.91 9.66 5.72
CA ASP A 40 1.89 9.35 6.77
C ASP A 40 1.69 7.95 7.33
N LYS A 41 0.44 7.54 7.55
CA LYS A 41 0.11 6.17 8.00
C LYS A 41 0.49 5.13 6.96
N CYS A 42 0.28 5.40 5.67
CA CYS A 42 0.67 4.52 4.58
C CYS A 42 2.20 4.36 4.51
N VAL A 43 2.93 5.47 4.57
CA VAL A 43 4.40 5.45 4.56
C VAL A 43 4.93 4.68 5.79
N ALA A 44 4.41 4.97 6.98
CA ALA A 44 4.81 4.30 8.21
C ALA A 44 4.49 2.79 8.22
N ALA A 45 3.39 2.38 7.60
CA ALA A 45 3.06 0.96 7.45
C ALA A 45 3.92 0.23 6.40
N GLY A 46 4.56 0.97 5.50
CA GLY A 46 5.47 0.44 4.48
C GLY A 46 4.84 0.25 3.10
N PHE A 47 3.75 0.95 2.80
CA PHE A 47 3.19 1.00 1.44
C PHE A 47 4.18 1.64 0.46
N SER A 48 4.08 1.25 -0.81
CA SER A 48 4.92 1.78 -1.88
C SER A 48 4.22 2.94 -2.61
N ASP A 49 2.90 2.88 -2.73
CA ASP A 49 2.07 3.93 -3.33
C ASP A 49 0.63 3.85 -2.80
N TYR A 50 -0.23 4.79 -3.19
CA TYR A 50 -1.66 4.74 -2.91
C TYR A 50 -2.49 5.23 -4.10
N VAL A 51 -3.71 4.72 -4.20
CA VAL A 51 -4.74 5.13 -5.17
C VAL A 51 -6.04 5.35 -4.42
N THR A 52 -6.78 6.38 -4.81
CA THR A 52 -8.03 6.77 -4.15
C THR A 52 -9.22 6.00 -4.72
N LYS A 53 -10.25 5.82 -3.92
CA LYS A 53 -11.53 5.22 -4.34
C LYS A 53 -12.54 6.32 -4.70
N PRO A 54 -13.42 6.11 -5.69
CA PRO A 54 -13.47 4.95 -6.58
C PRO A 54 -12.22 4.82 -7.45
N VAL A 55 -11.78 3.59 -7.71
CA VAL A 55 -10.49 3.34 -8.38
C VAL A 55 -10.60 3.71 -9.85
N ASP A 56 -9.81 4.69 -10.28
CA ASP A 56 -9.60 4.99 -11.69
C ASP A 56 -8.50 4.07 -12.27
N PHE A 57 -8.78 3.44 -13.40
CA PHE A 57 -7.85 2.51 -14.05
C PHE A 57 -6.59 3.20 -14.59
N ILE A 58 -6.69 4.47 -15.01
CA ILE A 58 -5.55 5.26 -15.46
C ILE A 58 -4.61 5.52 -14.28
N ASP A 59 -5.17 5.91 -13.13
CA ASP A 59 -4.38 6.17 -11.93
C ASP A 59 -3.76 4.89 -11.36
N LEU A 60 -4.51 3.79 -11.35
CA LEU A 60 -3.97 2.48 -10.96
C LEU A 60 -2.85 2.04 -11.90
N SER A 61 -3.03 2.17 -13.22
CA SER A 61 -2.02 1.83 -14.22
C SER A 61 -0.75 2.66 -14.02
N ARG A 62 -0.90 3.98 -13.78
CA ARG A 62 0.23 4.88 -13.50
C ARG A 62 0.96 4.55 -12.21
N ALA A 63 0.24 4.15 -11.16
CA ALA A 63 0.86 3.72 -9.91
C ALA A 63 1.64 2.41 -10.10
N MET A 64 1.07 1.46 -10.84
CA MET A 64 1.72 0.18 -11.15
C MET A 64 2.97 0.35 -12.01
N SER A 65 2.94 1.23 -13.01
CA SER A 65 4.06 1.44 -13.94
C SER A 65 5.33 2.00 -13.27
N LYS A 66 5.27 2.44 -12.01
CA LYS A 66 6.47 2.86 -11.25
C LYS A 66 7.32 1.68 -10.77
N PHE A 67 6.79 0.46 -10.83
CA PHE A 67 7.41 -0.74 -10.27
C PHE A 67 7.72 -1.83 -11.32
N PHE A 68 7.42 -1.56 -12.58
CA PHE A 68 7.79 -2.36 -13.75
C PHE A 68 8.79 -1.59 -14.60
#